data_AF-A0A167T2Q8-F1
#
_entry.id   AF-A0A167T2Q8-F1
#
_cell.length_a   1.000
_cell.length_b   1.000
_cell.length_c   1.000
_cell.angle_alpha   90.00
_cell.angle_beta   90.00
_cell.angle_gamma   90.00
#
_symmetry.space_group_name_H-M   'P 1'
#
loop_
_entity.id
_entity.type
_entity.pdbx_description
1 polymer ?
#
loop_
_entity_poly.entity_id
_entity_poly.type
_entity_poly.pdbx_seq_one_letter_code
_entity_poly.pdbx_strand_id
1 'polypeptide(L)'
;MLRFLDPTHGQAATIPTDRVIPLRLFDDLPHSKDTIFWTPFLFNDVLDPSKLRAGLEALATFEDWDKIGARLRYNLLMGLLCYIRYWGPS
;
A
#
# COMPACT_ATOMS: atom_id res chain seq x y z
N MET A 1 1.91 29.48 0.74
CA MET A 1 2.76 28.28 0.65
C MET A 1 2.01 27.26 -0.19
N LEU A 2 2.58 26.80 -1.31
CA LEU A 2 1.91 25.91 -2.26
C LEU A 2 1.72 24.52 -1.63
N ARG A 3 0.46 24.07 -1.49
CA ARG A 3 0.05 22.80 -0.84
C ARG A 3 0.65 21.53 -1.47
N PHE A 4 1.27 21.62 -2.64
CA PHE A 4 1.86 20.50 -3.38
C PHE A 4 3.24 20.06 -2.89
N LEU A 5 3.90 20.84 -2.02
CA LEU A 5 5.23 20.50 -1.48
C LEU A 5 5.17 19.87 -0.08
N ASP A 6 3.97 19.78 0.52
CA ASP A 6 3.80 19.09 1.80
C ASP A 6 3.66 17.58 1.55
N PRO A 7 4.67 16.76 1.88
CA PRO A 7 4.63 15.32 1.65
C PRO A 7 3.61 14.60 2.55
N THR A 8 2.99 15.31 3.50
CA THR A 8 1.94 14.79 4.38
C THR A 8 0.53 15.10 3.87
N HIS A 9 0.40 15.91 2.81
CA HIS A 9 -0.89 16.31 2.29
C HIS A 9 -1.72 15.09 1.84
N GLY A 10 -2.94 14.96 2.37
CA GLY A 10 -3.87 13.87 2.04
C GLY A 10 -3.59 12.54 2.76
N GLN A 11 -2.62 12.48 3.68
CA GLN A 11 -2.40 11.27 4.48
C GLN A 11 -3.50 11.06 5.52
N ALA A 12 -4.04 9.85 5.57
CA ALA A 12 -5.00 9.45 6.60
C ALA A 12 -4.39 9.53 8.00
N ALA A 13 -5.19 9.72 9.04
CA ALA A 13 -4.70 9.66 10.43
C ALA A 13 -4.09 8.29 10.76
N THR A 14 -3.05 8.25 11.59
CA THR A 14 -2.56 6.99 12.17
C THR A 14 -3.58 6.49 13.18
N ILE A 15 -3.87 5.20 13.18
CA ILE A 15 -4.67 4.54 14.22
C ILE A 15 -3.78 3.61 15.05
N PRO A 16 -4.13 3.32 16.32
CA PRO A 16 -3.25 2.57 17.22
C PRO A 16 -2.84 1.17 16.75
N THR A 17 -3.63 0.57 15.85
CA THR A 17 -3.39 -0.76 15.26
C THR A 17 -2.54 -0.72 14.00
N ASP A 18 -2.10 0.47 13.57
CA ASP A 18 -1.24 0.61 12.41
C ASP A 18 0.16 0.07 12.70
N ARG A 19 0.68 -0.76 11.80
CA ARG A 19 2.08 -1.18 11.80
C ARG A 19 2.86 -0.34 10.79
N VAL A 20 3.93 0.31 11.23
CA VAL A 20 4.88 1.04 10.36
C VAL A 20 5.93 0.08 9.85
N ILE A 21 6.04 -0.06 8.53
CA ILE A 21 7.02 -0.91 7.87
C ILE A 21 7.92 0.00 7.00
N PRO A 22 9.23 0.06 7.26
CA PRO A 22 10.15 0.83 6.43
C PRO A 22 10.13 0.37 4.97
N LEU A 23 10.28 1.31 4.03
CA LEU A 23 10.51 0.95 2.63
C LEU A 23 11.82 0.16 2.50
N ARG A 24 11.82 -0.85 1.63
CA ARG A 24 13.08 -1.49 1.23
C ARG A 24 13.82 -0.57 0.27
N LEU A 25 15.14 -0.76 0.14
CA LEU A 25 16.00 0.07 -0.70
C LEU A 25 15.44 0.31 -2.11
N PHE A 26 14.95 -0.73 -2.77
CA PHE A 26 14.39 -0.63 -4.13
C PHE A 26 13.00 -0.01 -4.17
N ASP A 27 12.21 -0.12 -3.09
CA ASP A 27 10.92 0.56 -2.96
C ASP A 27 11.12 2.08 -2.74
N ASP A 28 12.29 2.48 -2.19
CA ASP A 28 12.61 3.87 -1.83
C ASP A 28 13.27 4.69 -2.97
N LEU A 29 13.49 4.07 -4.13
CA LEU A 29 14.05 4.76 -5.30
C LEU A 29 13.03 5.75 -5.91
N PRO A 30 13.48 6.90 -6.45
CA PRO A 30 12.56 7.90 -7.04
C PRO A 30 11.58 7.32 -8.06
N HIS A 31 12.08 6.49 -8.98
CA HIS A 31 11.25 5.83 -9.99
C HIS A 31 10.20 4.90 -9.38
N SER A 32 10.51 4.21 -8.28
CA SER A 32 9.58 3.29 -7.62
C SER A 32 8.43 4.01 -6.90
N LYS A 33 8.67 5.23 -6.41
CA LYS A 33 7.66 6.04 -5.69
C LYS A 33 6.68 6.74 -6.62
N ASP A 34 7.13 7.09 -7.82
CA ASP A 34 6.38 7.90 -8.78
C ASP A 34 5.81 7.08 -9.96
N THR A 35 5.91 5.74 -9.90
CA THR A 35 5.41 4.85 -10.95
C THR A 35 4.23 4.01 -10.47
N ILE A 36 3.20 3.91 -11.32
CA ILE A 36 2.10 2.96 -11.17
C ILE A 36 2.20 1.94 -12.31
N PHE A 37 2.23 0.66 -11.96
CA PHE A 37 2.13 -0.42 -12.94
C PHE A 37 0.66 -0.69 -13.27
N TRP A 38 0.30 -0.52 -14.53
CA TRP A 38 -1.02 -0.88 -15.05
C TRP A 38 -0.89 -2.12 -15.92
N THR A 39 -1.45 -3.25 -15.46
CA THR A 39 -1.43 -4.53 -16.20
C THR A 39 -2.86 -5.06 -16.35
N PRO A 40 -3.48 -4.91 -17.54
CA PRO A 40 -4.80 -5.46 -17.79
C PRO A 40 -4.72 -6.96 -18.04
N PHE A 41 -5.69 -7.72 -17.51
CA PHE A 41 -5.88 -9.13 -17.79
C PHE A 41 -7.17 -9.33 -18.58
N LEU A 42 -7.11 -10.13 -19.64
CA LEU A 42 -8.28 -10.54 -20.42
C LEU A 42 -8.71 -11.94 -20.00
N PHE A 43 -9.96 -12.08 -19.60
CA PHE A 43 -10.58 -13.37 -19.29
C PHE A 43 -11.58 -13.71 -20.41
N ASN A 44 -11.44 -14.88 -21.02
CA ASN A 44 -12.36 -15.35 -22.06
C ASN A 44 -13.66 -15.94 -21.49
N ASP A 45 -13.76 -16.03 -20.16
CA ASP A 45 -14.90 -16.55 -19.42
C ASP A 45 -15.34 -15.54 -18.34
N VAL A 46 -16.49 -15.78 -17.69
CA VAL A 46 -17.05 -14.88 -16.68
C VAL A 46 -16.10 -14.76 -15.49
N LEU A 47 -15.66 -13.53 -15.22
CA LEU A 47 -14.92 -13.18 -14.02
C LEU A 47 -15.87 -13.21 -12.81
N ASP A 48 -15.69 -14.18 -11.91
CA ASP A 48 -16.44 -14.29 -10.66
C ASP A 48 -15.86 -13.34 -9.59
N PRO A 49 -16.61 -12.29 -9.19
CA PRO A 49 -16.12 -11.31 -8.22
C PRO A 49 -15.84 -11.92 -6.84
N SER A 50 -16.56 -12.97 -6.46
CA SER A 50 -16.40 -13.63 -5.16
C SER A 50 -15.08 -14.37 -5.08
N LYS A 51 -14.71 -15.07 -6.18
CA LYS A 51 -13.40 -15.73 -6.29
C LYS A 51 -12.25 -14.72 -6.29
N LEU A 52 -12.42 -13.60 -6.99
CA LEU A 52 -11.41 -12.53 -7.00
C LEU A 52 -11.19 -11.97 -5.60
N ARG A 53 -12.27 -11.66 -4.87
CA ARG A 53 -12.20 -11.17 -3.49
C ARG A 53 -11.50 -12.19 -2.58
N ALA A 54 -11.93 -13.44 -2.59
CA ALA A 54 -11.37 -14.48 -1.74
C ALA A 54 -9.86 -14.70 -2.01
N GLY A 55 -9.45 -14.63 -3.28
CA GLY A 55 -8.03 -14.70 -3.65
C GLY A 55 -7.21 -13.53 -3.11
N LEU A 56 -7.73 -12.30 -3.18
CA LEU A 56 -7.06 -11.11 -2.63
C LEU A 56 -6.97 -11.16 -1.10
N GLU A 57 -8.02 -11.62 -0.42
CA GLU A 57 -8.03 -11.83 1.03
C GLU A 57 -7.02 -12.89 1.44
N ALA A 58 -6.93 -14.01 0.72
CA ALA A 58 -5.94 -15.05 0.97
C ALA A 58 -4.51 -14.52 0.79
N LEU A 59 -4.23 -13.78 -0.29
CA LEU A 59 -2.91 -13.16 -0.52
C LEU A 59 -2.51 -12.22 0.63
N ALA A 60 -3.46 -11.50 1.23
CA ALA A 60 -3.18 -10.62 2.35
C ALA A 60 -2.70 -11.36 3.62
N THR A 61 -2.95 -12.67 3.72
CA THR A 61 -2.52 -13.54 4.83
C THR A 61 -1.15 -14.18 4.62
N PHE A 62 -0.59 -14.14 3.41
CA PHE A 62 0.70 -14.76 3.13
C PHE A 62 1.84 -13.95 3.77
N GLU A 63 2.82 -14.67 4.31
CA GLU A 63 4.06 -14.07 4.84
C GLU A 63 4.77 -13.28 3.74
N ASP A 64 5.33 -12.11 4.07
CA ASP A 64 5.96 -11.14 3.15
C ASP A 64 5.04 -10.45 2.11
N TRP A 65 3.74 -10.78 2.09
CA TRP A 65 2.72 -10.08 1.29
C TRP A 65 1.96 -9.03 2.10
N ASP A 66 2.44 -8.71 3.30
CA ASP A 66 1.82 -7.78 4.23
C ASP A 66 1.79 -6.31 3.73
N LYS A 67 2.61 -5.98 2.74
CA LYS A 67 2.57 -4.70 2.04
C LYS A 67 1.36 -4.57 1.09
N ILE A 68 0.78 -5.68 0.63
CA ILE A 68 -0.39 -5.63 -0.24
C ILE A 68 -1.59 -5.13 0.57
N GLY A 69 -2.20 -4.03 0.13
CA GLY A 69 -3.25 -3.34 0.86
C GLY A 69 -2.75 -2.39 1.97
N ALA A 70 -1.43 -2.25 2.16
CA ALA A 70 -0.89 -1.18 2.98
C ALA A 70 -0.97 0.17 2.24
N ARG A 71 -0.93 1.25 3.01
CA ARG A 71 -0.93 2.63 2.50
C ARG A 71 0.47 3.22 2.59
N LEU A 72 0.92 3.90 1.54
CA LEU A 72 2.15 4.70 1.58
C LEU A 72 1.93 5.94 2.48
N ARG A 73 2.91 6.24 3.32
CA ARG A 73 2.88 7.39 4.21
C ARG A 73 4.28 7.95 4.45
N TYR A 74 4.37 9.26 4.56
CA TYR A 74 5.56 9.99 4.96
C TYR A 74 5.67 10.01 6.49
N ASN A 75 6.78 9.49 6.99
CA ASN A 75 7.11 9.52 8.40
C ASN A 75 7.96 10.76 8.69
N LEU A 76 7.38 11.73 9.39
CA LEU A 76 8.04 13.00 9.74
C LEU A 76 9.25 12.81 10.67
N LEU A 77 9.26 11.79 11.53
CA LEU A 77 10.37 11.53 12.45
C LEU A 77 11.59 10.98 11.71
N MET A 78 11.35 10.15 10.70
CA MET A 78 12.42 9.52 9.90
C MET A 78 12.77 10.31 8.63
N GLY A 79 11.92 11.25 8.21
CA GLY A 79 12.06 11.97 6.95
C GLY A 79 11.88 11.08 5.70
N LEU A 80 11.22 9.93 5.82
CA LEU A 80 11.14 8.89 4.79
C LEU A 80 9.71 8.37 4.60
N LEU A 81 9.44 7.77 3.44
CA LEU A 81 8.20 7.03 3.22
C LEU A 81 8.23 5.67 3.94
N CYS A 82 7.06 5.17 4.31
CA CYS A 82 6.82 3.88 4.95
C CYS A 82 5.48 3.31 4.51
N TYR A 83 5.30 1.99 4.66
CA TYR A 83 4.00 1.37 4.55
C TYR A 83 3.30 1.38 5.91
N ILE A 84 1.99 1.62 5.89
CA ILE A 84 1.11 1.47 7.04
C ILE A 84 -0.02 0.50 6.71
N ARG A 85 -0.13 -0.57 7.50
CA ARG A 85 -1.23 -1.54 7.40
C ARG A 85 -2.07 -1.53 8.67
N TYR A 86 -3.39 -1.52 8.47
CA TYR A 86 -4.36 -1.79 9.54
C TYR A 86 -4.37 -3.29 9.86
N TRP A 87 -4.21 -3.63 11.13
CA TRP A 87 -4.52 -4.98 11.61
C TRP A 87 -5.76 -4.92 12.50
N GLY A 88 -6.90 -5.34 11.96
CA GLY A 88 -8.12 -5.58 12.72
C GLY A 88 -8.91 -6.74 12.11
N PRO A 89 -9.87 -7.31 12.87
CA PRO A 89 -10.66 -8.43 12.39
C PRO A 89 -11.42 -8.02 11.12
N SER A 90 -11.39 -8.90 10.13
CA SER A 90 -12.11 -8.77 8.85
C SER A 90 -13.62 -8.87 9.05
#